data_AF-A0A0K9H5L6-F1
#
_entry.id   AF-A0A0K9H5L6-F1
#
_cell.length_a   1.000
_cell.length_b   1.000
_cell.length_c   1.000
_cell.angle_alpha   90.00
_cell.angle_beta   90.00
_cell.angle_gamma   90.00
#
_symmetry.space_group_name_H-M   'P 1'
#
loop_
_entity.id
_entity.type
_entity.pdbx_description
1 polymer ?
#
loop_
_entity_poly.entity_id
_entity_poly.type
_entity_poly.pdbx_seq_one_letter_code
_entity_poly.pdbx_strand_id
1 'polypeptide(L)' 'MSDSSQNSNGIPNKIIDLLVSDIFQKNDINIEEAKKKLSKEQKQLLKELVEDLSHQVDTFMDQSFSIKKEEK' A
#
# COMPACT_ATOMS: atom_id res chain seq x y z
N MET A 1 1.20 -28.89 -0.41
CA MET A 1 0.35 -27.82 -0.95
C MET A 1 -0.49 -27.32 0.20
N SER A 2 -0.22 -26.10 0.67
CA SER A 2 -1.00 -25.44 1.72
C SER A 2 -1.13 -23.98 1.33
N ASP A 3 -2.13 -23.68 0.51
CA ASP A 3 -2.60 -22.33 0.26
C ASP A 3 -3.18 -21.77 1.56
N SER A 4 -2.43 -20.90 2.23
CA SER A 4 -2.89 -20.14 3.38
C SER A 4 -3.20 -18.71 2.94
N SER A 5 -4.35 -18.55 2.28
CA SER A 5 -4.97 -17.24 2.09
C SER A 5 -5.89 -16.96 3.27
N GLN A 6 -5.48 -16.10 4.22
CA GLN A 6 -6.37 -15.17 4.94
C GLN A 6 -5.58 -14.41 6.02
N ASN A 7 -4.83 -13.42 5.58
CA ASN A 7 -4.49 -12.26 6.42
C ASN A 7 -5.55 -11.19 6.12
N SER A 8 -6.74 -11.31 6.71
CA SER A 8 -7.88 -10.42 6.44
C SER A 8 -8.08 -9.33 7.50
N ASN A 9 -6.99 -8.71 7.96
CA ASN A 9 -7.03 -7.51 8.83
C ASN A 9 -6.49 -6.24 8.16
N GLY A 10 -6.10 -6.30 6.89
CA GLY A 10 -5.61 -5.16 6.11
C GLY A 10 -6.72 -4.45 5.33
N ILE A 11 -6.51 -3.15 5.07
CA ILE A 11 -7.38 -2.33 4.20
C ILE A 11 -7.66 -3.11 2.89
N PRO A 12 -8.93 -3.25 2.47
CA PRO A 12 -9.26 -3.95 1.23
C PRO A 12 -8.51 -3.36 0.04
N ASN A 13 -7.83 -4.19 -0.75
CA ASN A 13 -7.06 -3.76 -1.94
C ASN A 13 -7.85 -2.83 -2.88
N LYS A 14 -9.17 -3.03 -3.02
CA LYS A 14 -10.06 -2.14 -3.79
C LYS A 14 -10.10 -0.70 -3.30
N ILE A 15 -9.99 -0.48 -1.99
CA ILE A 15 -9.99 0.87 -1.39
C ILE A 15 -8.65 1.56 -1.70
N ILE A 16 -7.54 0.81 -1.64
CA ILE A 16 -6.23 1.31 -2.05
C ILE A 16 -6.24 1.69 -3.53
N ASP A 17 -6.77 0.82 -4.39
CA ASP A 17 -6.90 1.10 -5.84
C ASP A 17 -7.73 2.36 -6.11
N LEU A 18 -8.83 2.57 -5.37
CA LEU A 18 -9.66 3.77 -5.46
C LEU A 18 -8.93 5.04 -5.04
N LEU A 19 -8.21 5.01 -3.91
CA LEU A 19 -7.43 6.15 -3.41
C LEU A 19 -6.30 6.52 -4.38
N VAL A 20 -5.56 5.53 -4.86
CA VAL A 20 -4.49 5.72 -5.83
C VAL A 20 -5.05 6.30 -7.13
N SER A 21 -6.18 5.77 -7.59
CA SER A 21 -6.85 6.28 -8.80
C SER A 21 -7.32 7.73 -8.63
N ASP A 22 -7.95 8.06 -7.50
CA ASP A 22 -8.45 9.41 -7.21
C ASP A 22 -7.29 10.44 -7.09
N ILE A 23 -6.17 10.07 -6.47
CA ILE A 23 -4.98 10.93 -6.37
C ILE A 23 -4.38 11.18 -7.75
N PHE A 24 -4.19 10.15 -8.57
CA PHE A 24 -3.64 10.34 -9.92
C PHE A 24 -4.59 11.15 -10.80
N GLN A 25 -5.90 10.89 -10.73
CA GLN A 25 -6.90 11.61 -11.53
C GLN A 25 -7.02 13.09 -11.13
N LYS A 26 -6.93 13.43 -9.83
CA LYS A 26 -6.91 14.82 -9.34
C LYS A 26 -5.71 15.63 -9.81
N ASN A 27 -4.62 14.97 -10.20
CA ASN A 27 -3.40 15.60 -10.68
C ASN A 27 -3.28 15.53 -12.21
N ASP A 28 -4.36 15.19 -12.93
CA ASP A 28 -4.38 14.95 -14.39
C ASP A 28 -3.34 13.92 -14.87
N ILE A 29 -2.97 12.98 -14.00
CA ILE A 29 -2.03 11.91 -14.31
C ILE A 29 -2.84 10.74 -14.89
N ASN A 30 -2.71 10.53 -16.19
CA ASN A 30 -3.22 9.32 -16.83
C ASN A 30 -2.36 8.11 -16.42
N ILE A 31 -2.91 7.25 -15.56
CA ILE A 31 -2.21 6.07 -15.01
C ILE A 31 -1.68 5.15 -16.11
N GLU A 32 -2.46 4.93 -17.17
CA GLU A 32 -2.07 4.04 -18.28
C GLU A 32 -0.94 4.64 -19.12
N GLU A 33 -0.92 5.97 -19.25
CA GLU A 33 0.14 6.68 -19.95
C GLU A 33 1.40 6.79 -19.07
N ALA A 34 1.25 7.05 -17.78
CA ALA A 34 2.33 7.09 -16.81
C ALA A 34 3.04 5.73 -16.71
N LYS A 35 2.28 4.63 -16.60
CA LYS A 35 2.82 3.26 -16.60
C LYS A 35 3.57 2.91 -17.88
N LYS A 36 3.21 3.51 -19.02
CA LYS A 36 3.93 3.35 -20.31
C LYS A 36 5.21 4.18 -20.39
N LYS A 37 5.24 5.35 -19.75
CA LYS A 37 6.40 6.26 -19.73
C LYS A 37 7.44 5.92 -18.66
N LEU A 38 7.09 5.11 -17.67
CA LEU A 38 8.02 4.67 -16.62
C LEU A 38 8.98 3.59 -17.11
N SER A 39 10.28 3.83 -16.96
CA SER A 39 11.33 2.83 -17.19
C SER A 39 11.22 1.67 -16.18
N LYS A 40 11.87 0.53 -16.46
CA LYS A 40 11.89 -0.61 -15.52
C LYS A 40 12.47 -0.22 -14.15
N GLU A 41 13.52 0.59 -14.14
CA GLU A 41 14.15 1.08 -12.90
C GLU A 41 13.22 2.01 -12.12
N GLN A 42 12.51 2.91 -12.81
CA GLN A 42 11.54 3.80 -12.16
C GLN A 42 10.35 3.03 -11.56
N LYS A 43 9.91 1.95 -12.22
CA LYS A 43 8.88 1.05 -11.68
C LYS A 43 9.35 0.33 -10.43
N GLN A 44 10.61 -0.13 -10.43
CA GLN A 44 11.21 -0.82 -9.29
C GLN A 44 11.31 0.11 -8.08
N LEU A 45 11.81 1.34 -8.28
CA LEU A 45 11.89 2.36 -7.24
C LEU A 45 10.52 2.73 -6.66
N LEU A 46 9.51 2.89 -7.52
CA LEU A 46 8.14 3.19 -7.06
C LEU A 46 7.57 2.03 -6.23
N LYS A 47 7.87 0.78 -6.62
CA LYS A 47 7.44 -0.41 -5.89
C LYS A 47 8.08 -0.46 -4.50
N GLU A 48 9.39 -0.30 -4.42
CA GLU A 48 10.13 -0.27 -3.15
C GLU A 48 9.59 0.83 -2.22
N LEU A 49 9.36 2.04 -2.74
CA LEU A 49 8.81 3.15 -1.96
C LEU A 49 7.42 2.83 -1.38
N VAL A 50 6.53 2.22 -2.17
CA VAL A 50 5.18 1.83 -1.72
C VAL A 50 5.25 0.70 -0.68
N GLU A 51 6.18 -0.24 -0.85
CA GLU A 51 6.40 -1.36 0.07
C GLU A 51 6.91 -0.85 1.42
N ASP A 52 7.86 0.09 1.42
CA ASP A 52 8.35 0.77 2.63
C ASP A 52 7.26 1.60 3.33
N LEU A 53 6.45 2.35 2.56
CA LEU A 53 5.31 3.11 3.10
C LEU A 53 4.27 2.17 3.73
N SER A 54 3.99 1.03 3.09
CA SER A 54 3.06 0.02 3.61
C SER A 54 3.59 -0.55 4.93
N HIS A 55 4.87 -0.90 4.99
CA HIS A 55 5.52 -1.35 6.22
C HIS A 55 5.47 -0.32 7.35
N GLN A 56 5.64 0.98 7.05
CA GLN A 56 5.53 2.04 8.06
C GLN A 56 4.11 2.15 8.60
N VAL A 57 3.09 2.03 7.75
CA VAL A 57 1.68 2.03 8.18
C VAL A 57 1.36 0.80 9.03
N ASP A 58 1.79 -0.39 8.60
CA ASP A 58 1.59 -1.62 9.35
C ASP A 58 2.27 -1.56 10.72
N THR A 59 3.51 -1.07 10.77
CA THR A 59 4.25 -0.86 12.03
C THR A 59 3.53 0.13 12.95
N PHE A 60 2.99 1.21 12.38
CA PHE A 60 2.23 2.21 13.14
C PHE A 60 0.90 1.64 13.68
N MET A 61 0.21 0.82 12.90
CA MET A 61 -0.99 0.10 13.35
C MET A 61 -0.64 -0.91 14.46
N ASP A 62 0.41 -1.70 14.29
CA ASP A 62 0.84 -2.68 15.30
C ASP A 62 1.31 -2.02 16.61
N GLN A 63 1.94 -0.85 16.52
CA GLN A 63 2.29 -0.04 17.70
C GLN A 63 1.05 0.49 18.42
N SER A 64 0.01 0.90 17.70
CA SER A 64 -1.23 1.38 18.31
C SER A 64 -2.06 0.26 18.97
N PHE A 65 -1.89 -1.00 18.57
CA PHE A 65 -2.45 -2.16 19.29
C PHE A 65 -1.63 -2.61 20.50
N SER A 66 -0.34 -2.24 20.58
CA SER A 66 0.54 -2.65 21.68
C SER A 66 0.38 -1.79 22.96
N ILE A 67 -0.13 -0.56 22.84
CA ILE A 67 -0.35 0.33 23.99
C ILE A 67 -1.50 -0.14 24.90
N LYS A 68 -2.38 -1.05 24.45
CA LYS A 68 -3.49 -1.59 25.27
C LYS A 68 -3.14 -2.80 26.14
N LYS A 69 -1.89 -3.29 26.13
CA LYS A 69 -1.51 -4.53 26.83
C LYS A 69 -0.65 -4.34 28.09
N GLU A 70 -0.39 -3.09 28.51
CA GLU A 70 0.33 -2.78 29.77
C GLU A 70 -0.55 -2.19 30.89
N GLU A 71 -1.88 -2.21 30.75
CA GLU A 71 -2.79 -2.05 31.89
C GLU A 71 -3.47 -3.38 32.20
N LYS A 72 -2.73 -4.30 32.83
CA LYS A 72 -3.33 -5.32 33.70
C LYS A 72 -2.38 -5.84 34.76
#